data_AF-A0A3P6AZG7-F1
#
_entry.id   AF-A0A3P6AZG7-F1
#
_cell.length_a   1.000
_cell.length_b   1.000
_cell.length_c   1.000
_cell.angle_alpha   90.00
_cell.angle_beta   90.00
_cell.angle_gamma   90.00
#
_symmetry.space_group_name_H-M   'P 1'
#
loop_
_entity.id
_entity.type
_entity.pdbx_description
1 polymer ?
#
loop_
_entity_poly.entity_id
_entity_poly.type
_entity_poly.pdbx_seq_one_letter_code
_entity_poly.pdbx_strand_id
1 'polypeptide(L)'
;MNIFRLAGDMTHLASVLVLLLKIHTIKSCAGVSLRTQELYAIVFATRYLDIFTSFVSVYNTFMKLVFLGSSFSIVWYMRYHKAVHRTYDREQDTFRHWFLVLPCLVLALLIHEKFTFLEVLWTFSLYLEAVAILPQLVLLQRTRNIDNLTGQYIFLLGGYRGLYILNWIYRYFTEPHFVHWITWIAGLVQTLLYADFFYYYFLRFIGGRGVEKYVTFGQNYVVKWGQGHISTLHSGKEVDLYMDQSSGAGFESKNIYGSGLFQMRIKVPGGNSGGVVTAFYLTSLGSNHDEIDFEFLGNNDGKPITLQTNIFANGEGNREERFLLWFNPIKHYHTYGILWNPYQIVFYVDNIPIRVYKNQNGVNYPSKPMQVEASLWNGDAWATDGGRTKINYAYSPFIAHFQDFSGLSGCYIDGRSDNVATCGSSNYWWNGGKYQRLSGYEQKIYEHIRKKYMNYDYCTDRSKYQSPPRECY
;
A
#
# COMPACT_ATOMS: atom_id res chain seq x y z
N MET A 1 -2.66 39.50 18.47
CA MET A 1 -2.35 38.26 17.73
C MET A 1 -1.14 37.63 18.39
N ASN A 2 -1.25 36.41 18.92
CA ASN A 2 -0.12 35.74 19.57
C ASN A 2 0.71 34.91 18.57
N ILE A 3 1.88 34.46 19.00
CA ILE A 3 2.83 33.73 18.15
C ILE A 3 2.28 32.38 17.66
N PHE A 4 1.50 31.68 18.49
CA PHE A 4 0.91 30.39 18.14
C PHE A 4 -0.13 30.53 17.02
N ARG A 5 -0.95 31.58 17.08
CA ARG A 5 -1.91 31.92 16.02
C ARG A 5 -1.20 32.25 14.71
N LEU A 6 -0.19 33.12 14.75
CA LEU A 6 0.57 33.48 13.56
C LEU A 6 1.28 32.25 12.94
N ALA A 7 1.92 31.43 13.77
CA ALA A 7 2.57 30.20 13.32
C ALA A 7 1.56 29.20 12.73
N GLY A 8 0.38 29.07 13.35
CA GLY A 8 -0.75 28.29 12.82
C GLY A 8 -1.18 28.78 11.44
N ASP A 9 -1.44 30.08 11.30
CA ASP A 9 -1.84 30.70 10.03
C ASP A 9 -0.80 30.47 8.92
N MET A 10 0.48 30.63 9.24
CA MET A 10 1.58 30.40 8.29
C MET A 10 1.77 28.92 7.93
N THR A 11 1.59 28.01 8.89
CA THR A 11 1.69 26.56 8.66
C THR A 11 0.53 26.07 7.78
N HIS A 12 -0.67 26.61 8.00
CA HIS A 12 -1.82 26.34 7.14
C HIS A 12 -1.60 26.86 5.72
N LEU A 13 -1.09 28.09 5.57
CA LEU A 13 -0.72 28.65 4.28
C LEU A 13 0.34 27.80 3.57
N ALA A 14 1.37 27.35 4.29
CA ALA A 14 2.39 26.46 3.75
C ALA A 14 1.79 25.14 3.23
N SER A 15 0.82 24.56 3.93
CA SER A 15 0.13 23.34 3.46
C SER A 15 -0.57 23.55 2.11
N VAL A 16 -1.23 24.70 1.93
CA VAL A 16 -1.91 25.07 0.69
C VAL A 16 -0.89 25.31 -0.43
N LEU A 17 0.22 25.98 -0.14
CA LEU A 17 1.28 26.23 -1.11
C LEU A 17 1.95 24.93 -1.58
N VAL A 18 2.21 23.97 -0.69
CA VAL A 18 2.75 22.65 -1.07
C VAL A 18 1.80 21.93 -2.02
N LEU A 19 0.49 21.96 -1.75
CA LEU A 19 -0.49 21.33 -2.61
C LEU A 19 -0.60 22.03 -3.98
N LEU A 20 -0.60 23.37 -3.99
CA LEU A 20 -0.58 24.14 -5.24
C LEU A 20 0.70 23.88 -6.05
N LEU A 21 1.86 23.82 -5.40
CA LEU A 21 3.13 23.49 -6.03
C LEU A 21 3.11 22.09 -6.66
N LYS A 22 2.56 21.10 -5.96
CA LYS A 22 2.35 19.76 -6.51
C LYS A 22 1.49 19.82 -7.78
N ILE A 23 0.35 20.50 -7.73
CA ILE A 23 -0.57 20.64 -8.87
C ILE A 23 0.09 21.38 -10.03
N HIS A 24 0.90 22.41 -9.76
CA HIS A 24 1.49 23.25 -10.81
C HIS A 24 2.74 22.63 -11.44
N THR A 25 3.62 22.03 -10.64
CA THR A 25 4.90 21.48 -11.08
C THR A 25 4.76 20.05 -11.60
N ILE A 26 4.05 19.19 -10.86
CA ILE A 26 3.90 17.77 -11.21
C ILE A 26 2.69 17.54 -12.13
N LYS A 27 1.77 18.51 -12.22
CA LYS A 27 0.52 18.40 -12.98
C LYS A 27 -0.32 17.18 -12.56
N SER A 28 -0.20 16.76 -11.30
CA SER A 28 -0.88 15.59 -10.76
C SER A 28 -1.61 15.90 -9.45
N CYS A 29 -2.77 15.31 -9.28
CA CYS A 29 -3.54 15.27 -8.03
C CYS A 29 -3.72 13.85 -7.48
N ALA A 30 -2.94 12.88 -7.97
CA ALA A 30 -2.93 11.52 -7.44
C ALA A 30 -2.66 11.53 -5.93
N GLY A 31 -3.39 10.71 -5.17
CA GLY A 31 -3.31 10.66 -3.71
C GLY A 31 -3.95 11.83 -2.95
N VAL A 32 -4.58 12.80 -3.62
CA VAL A 32 -5.32 13.91 -3.00
C VAL A 32 -6.82 13.72 -3.21
N SER A 33 -7.59 13.71 -2.12
CA SER A 33 -9.04 13.53 -2.15
C SER A 33 -9.72 14.83 -2.59
N LEU A 34 -10.43 14.77 -3.72
CA LEU A 34 -11.26 15.88 -4.19
C LEU A 34 -12.33 16.20 -3.16
N ARG A 35 -12.91 15.18 -2.53
CA ARG A 35 -13.97 15.33 -1.54
C ARG A 35 -13.53 16.15 -0.35
N THR A 36 -12.30 15.95 0.10
CA THR A 36 -11.71 16.77 1.18
C THR A 36 -11.55 18.23 0.75
N GLN A 37 -11.08 18.48 -0.47
CA GLN A 37 -10.91 19.85 -0.97
C GLN A 37 -12.26 20.58 -1.12
N GLU A 38 -13.31 19.87 -1.54
CA GLU A 38 -14.68 20.40 -1.61
C GLU A 38 -15.20 20.79 -0.23
N LEU A 39 -14.97 19.94 0.79
CA LEU A 39 -15.37 20.22 2.17
C LEU A 39 -14.63 21.45 2.71
N TYR A 40 -13.32 21.58 2.49
CA TYR A 40 -12.57 22.77 2.91
C TYR A 40 -13.03 24.04 2.18
N ALA A 41 -13.39 23.96 0.90
CA ALA A 41 -13.96 25.11 0.18
C ALA A 41 -15.29 25.57 0.81
N ILE A 42 -16.17 24.63 1.20
CA ILE A 42 -17.42 24.94 1.92
C ILE A 42 -17.14 25.55 3.29
N VAL A 43 -16.17 25.00 4.03
CA VAL A 43 -15.75 25.52 5.34
C VAL A 43 -15.34 27.00 5.22
N PHE A 44 -14.44 27.34 4.30
CA PHE A 44 -13.98 28.74 4.18
C PHE A 44 -15.06 29.66 3.64
N ALA A 45 -15.89 29.20 2.70
CA ALA A 45 -16.99 30.00 2.16
C ALA A 45 -18.01 30.37 3.24
N THR A 46 -18.30 29.46 4.16
CA THR A 46 -19.24 29.71 5.27
C THR A 46 -18.60 30.45 6.44
N ARG A 47 -17.31 30.21 6.71
CA ARG A 47 -16.57 30.86 7.82
C ARG A 47 -16.28 32.33 7.60
N TYR A 48 -15.99 32.74 6.36
CA TYR A 48 -15.46 34.07 6.06
C TYR A 48 -16.52 35.04 5.49
N LEU A 49 -17.80 34.76 5.72
CA LEU A 49 -18.89 35.66 5.33
C LEU A 49 -18.82 37.03 6.02
N ASP A 50 -18.14 37.10 7.17
CA ASP A 50 -17.92 38.33 7.94
C ASP A 50 -17.01 39.35 7.22
N ILE A 51 -16.33 38.98 6.12
CA ILE A 51 -15.59 39.91 5.24
C ILE A 51 -16.50 41.04 4.75
N PHE A 52 -17.78 40.74 4.48
CA PHE A 52 -18.72 41.71 3.92
C PHE A 52 -19.36 42.60 4.99
N THR A 53 -19.22 42.24 6.27
CA THR A 53 -19.93 42.92 7.37
C THR A 53 -19.00 43.61 8.35
N SER A 54 -17.73 43.19 8.42
CA SER A 54 -16.80 43.68 9.43
C SER A 54 -15.36 43.74 8.91
N PHE A 55 -14.69 44.85 9.20
CA PHE A 55 -13.25 44.99 8.95
C PHE A 55 -12.50 44.80 10.27
N VAL A 56 -11.68 43.74 10.35
CA VAL A 56 -10.84 43.45 11.53
C VAL A 56 -9.43 44.00 11.34
N SER A 57 -8.75 43.59 10.27
CA SER A 57 -7.41 44.09 9.92
C SER A 57 -7.04 43.70 8.49
N VAL A 58 -6.07 44.40 7.89
CA VAL A 58 -5.53 44.08 6.55
C VAL A 58 -5.03 42.63 6.49
N TYR A 59 -4.28 42.20 7.50
CA TYR A 59 -3.78 40.82 7.58
C TYR A 59 -4.92 39.80 7.59
N ASN A 60 -5.94 40.02 8.42
CA ASN A 60 -7.07 39.08 8.52
C ASN A 60 -7.83 38.99 7.20
N THR A 61 -8.17 40.13 6.58
CA THR A 61 -8.85 40.16 5.29
C THR A 61 -8.02 39.49 4.20
N PHE A 62 -6.72 39.78 4.14
CA PHE A 62 -5.81 39.16 3.16
C PHE A 62 -5.76 37.64 3.32
N MET A 63 -5.55 37.13 4.53
CA MET A 63 -5.47 35.68 4.77
C MET A 63 -6.78 34.98 4.40
N LYS A 64 -7.94 35.57 4.72
CA LYS A 64 -9.24 35.00 4.34
C LYS A 64 -9.42 34.93 2.82
N LEU A 65 -9.04 35.98 2.09
CA LEU A 65 -9.08 36.00 0.63
C LEU A 65 -8.16 34.95 0.02
N VAL A 66 -6.95 34.77 0.57
CA VAL A 66 -5.99 33.75 0.13
C VAL A 66 -6.55 32.34 0.33
N PHE A 67 -7.08 32.02 1.52
CA PHE A 67 -7.66 30.69 1.78
C PHE A 67 -8.88 30.42 0.91
N LEU A 68 -9.80 31.38 0.79
CA LEU A 68 -10.99 31.25 -0.05
C LEU A 68 -10.61 31.04 -1.52
N GLY A 69 -9.76 31.92 -2.06
CA GLY A 69 -9.33 31.85 -3.46
C GLY A 69 -8.55 30.59 -3.79
N SER A 70 -7.61 30.18 -2.92
CA SER A 70 -6.82 28.97 -3.12
C SER A 70 -7.64 27.69 -3.02
N SER A 71 -8.60 27.57 -2.09
CA SER A 71 -9.46 26.39 -1.99
C SER A 71 -10.34 26.21 -3.22
N PHE A 72 -10.98 27.27 -3.71
CA PHE A 72 -11.75 27.18 -4.96
C PHE A 72 -10.85 26.89 -6.16
N SER A 73 -9.65 27.47 -6.20
CA SER A 73 -8.67 27.20 -7.26
C SER A 73 -8.27 25.72 -7.29
N ILE A 74 -7.95 25.12 -6.14
CA ILE A 74 -7.58 23.70 -6.04
C ILE A 74 -8.72 22.80 -6.54
N VAL A 75 -9.96 23.05 -6.09
CA VAL A 75 -11.14 22.29 -6.55
C VAL A 75 -11.32 22.43 -8.06
N TRP A 76 -11.16 23.64 -8.60
CA TRP A 76 -11.24 23.88 -10.04
C TRP A 76 -10.15 23.12 -10.82
N TYR A 77 -8.90 23.16 -10.35
CA TYR A 77 -7.79 22.42 -10.97
C TYR A 77 -8.07 20.92 -10.99
N MET A 78 -8.54 20.36 -9.87
CA MET A 78 -8.83 18.93 -9.78
C MET A 78 -10.03 18.52 -10.65
N ARG A 79 -11.03 19.39 -10.86
CA ARG A 79 -12.24 19.06 -11.64
C ARG A 79 -12.10 19.29 -13.13
N TYR A 80 -11.39 20.34 -13.56
CA TYR A 80 -11.48 20.84 -14.93
C TYR A 80 -10.15 20.95 -15.66
N HIS A 81 -9.02 21.02 -14.95
CA HIS A 81 -7.74 21.20 -15.62
C HIS A 81 -7.35 19.93 -16.40
N LYS A 82 -7.08 20.09 -17.71
CA LYS A 82 -6.91 18.99 -18.68
C LYS A 82 -5.94 17.89 -18.23
N ALA A 83 -4.81 18.26 -17.64
CA ALA A 83 -3.80 17.30 -17.17
C ALA A 83 -4.09 16.76 -15.77
N VAL A 84 -4.61 17.59 -14.86
CA VAL A 84 -4.68 17.27 -13.43
C VAL A 84 -5.89 16.38 -13.15
N HIS A 85 -7.06 16.69 -13.72
CA HIS A 85 -8.28 15.89 -13.54
C HIS A 85 -8.09 14.41 -13.97
N ARG A 86 -7.24 14.14 -14.96
CA ARG A 86 -6.95 12.77 -15.43
C ARG A 86 -6.17 11.92 -14.43
N THR A 87 -5.44 12.56 -13.53
CA THR A 87 -4.61 11.90 -12.50
C THR A 87 -5.37 11.64 -11.19
N TYR A 88 -6.64 12.00 -11.13
CA TYR A 88 -7.47 11.84 -9.94
C TYR A 88 -7.93 10.39 -9.75
N ASP A 89 -7.67 9.83 -8.58
CA ASP A 89 -8.00 8.44 -8.21
C ASP A 89 -9.49 8.24 -7.89
N ARG A 90 -10.36 8.42 -8.90
CA ARG A 90 -11.82 8.41 -8.74
C ARG A 90 -12.38 7.11 -8.17
N GLU A 91 -11.75 5.97 -8.48
CA GLU A 91 -12.16 4.66 -7.98
C GLU A 91 -11.86 4.47 -6.50
N GLN A 92 -10.85 5.18 -5.97
CA GLN A 92 -10.43 5.07 -4.58
C GLN A 92 -11.10 6.14 -3.69
N ASP A 93 -11.39 7.33 -4.23
CA ASP A 93 -12.05 8.45 -3.53
C ASP A 93 -13.59 8.36 -3.58
N THR A 94 -14.15 7.24 -3.10
CA THR A 94 -15.60 6.95 -3.12
C THR A 94 -16.36 7.46 -1.90
N PHE A 95 -15.72 8.29 -1.06
CA PHE A 95 -16.32 8.79 0.17
C PHE A 95 -17.49 9.73 -0.11
N ARG A 96 -18.65 9.45 0.48
CA ARG A 96 -19.88 10.23 0.30
C ARG A 96 -19.90 11.40 1.30
N HIS A 97 -19.24 12.50 0.93
CA HIS A 97 -19.03 13.67 1.81
C HIS A 97 -20.32 14.36 2.31
N TRP A 98 -21.47 14.15 1.66
CA TRP A 98 -22.77 14.63 2.17
C TRP A 98 -23.14 14.07 3.55
N PHE A 99 -22.64 12.88 3.91
CA PHE A 99 -22.79 12.32 5.26
C PHE A 99 -22.02 13.09 6.33
N LEU A 100 -21.14 14.02 5.95
CA LEU A 100 -20.48 14.94 6.88
C LEU A 100 -21.19 16.30 6.90
N VAL A 101 -21.55 16.81 5.72
CA VAL A 101 -22.19 18.13 5.57
C VAL A 101 -23.54 18.19 6.30
N LEU A 102 -24.43 17.23 6.06
CA LEU A 102 -25.79 17.27 6.63
C LEU A 102 -25.80 17.18 8.17
N PRO A 103 -25.08 16.23 8.81
CA PRO A 103 -25.03 16.19 10.26
C PRO A 103 -24.39 17.43 10.89
N CYS A 104 -23.34 18.00 10.28
CA CYS A 104 -22.73 19.23 10.79
C CYS A 104 -23.69 20.42 10.72
N LEU A 105 -24.51 20.51 9.66
CA LEU A 105 -25.51 21.57 9.53
C LEU A 105 -26.63 21.42 10.57
N VAL A 106 -27.16 20.20 10.74
CA VAL A 106 -28.16 19.92 11.77
C VAL A 106 -27.60 20.23 13.15
N LEU A 107 -26.36 19.82 13.43
CA LEU A 107 -25.71 20.08 14.71
C LEU A 107 -25.53 21.59 14.96
N ALA A 108 -25.14 22.38 13.95
CA ALA A 108 -25.01 23.83 14.09
C ALA A 108 -26.36 24.54 14.29
N LEU A 109 -27.45 24.03 13.71
CA LEU A 109 -28.79 24.56 13.96
C LEU A 109 -29.27 24.28 15.38
N LEU A 110 -28.88 23.15 15.97
CA LEU A 110 -29.27 22.75 17.33
C LEU A 110 -28.34 23.33 18.41
N ILE A 111 -27.05 23.42 18.12
CA ILE A 111 -26.00 23.77 19.07
C ILE A 111 -25.18 24.91 18.46
N HIS A 112 -25.43 26.12 18.94
CA HIS A 112 -24.77 27.36 18.54
C HIS A 112 -24.76 28.35 19.72
N GLU A 113 -23.88 29.36 19.69
CA GLU A 113 -23.84 30.39 20.75
C GLU A 113 -25.00 31.40 20.62
N LYS A 114 -25.29 31.84 19.39
CA LYS A 114 -26.40 32.76 19.09
C LYS A 114 -27.13 32.32 17.82
N PHE A 115 -28.46 32.34 17.83
CA PHE A 115 -29.25 31.97 16.66
C PHE A 115 -29.34 33.12 15.66
N THR A 116 -28.19 33.45 15.05
CA THR A 116 -28.10 34.39 13.92
C THR A 116 -27.51 33.67 12.73
N PHE A 117 -27.86 34.11 11.52
CA PHE A 117 -27.40 33.46 10.29
C PHE A 117 -25.87 33.32 10.22
N LEU A 118 -25.13 34.39 10.54
CA LEU A 118 -23.67 34.37 10.51
C LEU A 118 -23.06 33.46 11.58
N GLU A 119 -23.63 33.44 12.79
CA GLU A 119 -23.12 32.61 13.89
C GLU A 119 -23.38 31.11 13.65
N VAL A 120 -24.56 30.78 13.10
CA VAL A 120 -24.89 29.40 12.73
C VAL A 120 -23.95 28.90 11.62
N LEU A 121 -23.68 29.72 10.60
CA LEU A 121 -22.75 29.35 9.53
C LEU A 121 -21.29 29.28 10.00
N TRP A 122 -20.90 30.16 10.92
CA TRP A 122 -19.59 30.09 11.55
C TRP A 122 -19.44 28.81 12.38
N THR A 123 -20.44 28.46 13.19
CA THR A 123 -20.48 27.22 13.99
C THR A 123 -20.49 25.97 13.10
N PHE A 124 -21.30 25.97 12.04
CA PHE A 124 -21.29 24.93 11.01
C PHE A 124 -19.90 24.73 10.41
N SER A 125 -19.19 25.81 10.09
CA SER A 125 -17.85 25.73 9.54
C SER A 125 -16.86 25.07 10.51
N LEU A 126 -17.02 25.24 11.83
CA LEU A 126 -16.16 24.59 12.83
C LEU A 126 -16.40 23.08 12.88
N TYR A 127 -17.66 22.66 12.92
CA TYR A 127 -18.02 21.24 12.93
C TYR A 127 -17.60 20.54 11.64
N LEU A 128 -17.86 21.15 10.49
CA LEU A 128 -17.51 20.55 9.21
C LEU A 128 -16.00 20.42 9.05
N GLU A 129 -15.24 21.42 9.48
CA GLU A 129 -13.78 21.40 9.39
C GLU A 129 -13.14 20.31 10.26
N ALA A 130 -13.74 20.03 11.43
CA ALA A 130 -13.25 18.97 12.32
C ALA A 130 -13.23 17.61 11.63
N VAL A 131 -14.18 17.36 10.72
CA VAL A 131 -14.36 16.08 10.01
C VAL A 131 -13.96 16.13 8.53
N ALA A 132 -13.62 17.32 8.00
CA ALA A 132 -13.36 17.53 6.57
C ALA A 132 -12.21 16.69 6.02
N ILE A 133 -11.27 16.27 6.87
CA ILE A 133 -10.10 15.46 6.49
C ILE A 133 -10.42 13.97 6.27
N LEU A 134 -11.57 13.47 6.76
CA LEU A 134 -11.91 12.05 6.70
C LEU A 134 -11.78 11.43 5.30
N PRO A 135 -12.29 12.04 4.21
CA PRO A 135 -12.15 11.46 2.88
C PRO A 135 -10.69 11.28 2.46
N GLN A 136 -9.81 12.22 2.83
CA GLN A 136 -8.37 12.13 2.55
C GLN A 136 -7.73 10.97 3.31
N LEU A 137 -8.06 10.78 4.59
CA LEU A 137 -7.52 9.67 5.38
C LEU A 137 -7.96 8.31 4.82
N VAL A 138 -9.24 8.19 4.43
CA VAL A 138 -9.78 6.98 3.78
C VAL A 138 -9.09 6.71 2.44
N LEU A 139 -8.83 7.76 1.66
CA LEU A 139 -8.08 7.62 0.40
C LEU A 139 -6.69 7.04 0.65
N LEU A 140 -5.95 7.56 1.63
CA LEU A 140 -4.60 7.08 1.95
C LEU A 140 -4.58 5.62 2.42
N GLN A 141 -5.57 5.21 3.23
CA GLN A 141 -5.69 3.83 3.68
C GLN A 141 -5.88 2.85 2.51
N ARG A 142 -6.54 3.30 1.43
CA ARG A 142 -6.82 2.49 0.24
C ARG A 142 -5.67 2.48 -0.76
N THR A 143 -5.05 3.63 -1.01
CA THR A 143 -3.97 3.73 -2.01
C THR A 143 -2.66 3.13 -1.52
N ARG A 144 -2.42 3.09 -0.19
CA ARG A 144 -1.18 2.59 0.47
C ARG A 144 0.14 3.19 -0.04
N ASN A 145 0.07 4.16 -0.95
CA ASN A 145 1.19 4.84 -1.56
C ASN A 145 0.97 6.35 -1.37
N ILE A 146 1.87 6.98 -0.61
CA ILE A 146 1.81 8.41 -0.32
C ILE A 146 3.06 9.06 -0.89
N ASP A 147 2.90 9.86 -1.93
CA ASP A 147 4.00 10.68 -2.41
C ASP A 147 4.43 11.69 -1.34
N ASN A 148 5.71 12.04 -1.32
CA ASN A 148 6.29 12.88 -0.26
C ASN A 148 5.58 14.24 -0.14
N LEU A 149 5.12 14.83 -1.24
CA LEU A 149 4.42 16.13 -1.21
C LEU A 149 3.03 16.02 -0.59
N THR A 150 2.26 14.97 -0.89
CA THR A 150 0.99 14.68 -0.19
C THR A 150 1.22 14.46 1.30
N GLY A 151 2.27 13.71 1.66
CA GLY A 151 2.63 13.48 3.06
C GLY A 151 2.96 14.80 3.79
N GLN A 152 3.76 15.66 3.18
CA GLN A 152 4.11 16.98 3.72
C GLN A 152 2.89 17.91 3.83
N TYR A 153 2.02 17.93 2.83
CA TYR A 153 0.75 18.67 2.87
C TYR A 153 -0.08 18.28 4.08
N ILE A 154 -0.33 16.98 4.28
CA ILE A 154 -1.17 16.48 5.39
C ILE A 154 -0.48 16.73 6.74
N PHE A 155 0.85 16.58 6.81
CA PHE A 155 1.62 16.89 8.00
C PHE A 155 1.48 18.37 8.39
N LEU A 156 1.67 19.29 7.45
CA LEU A 156 1.48 20.73 7.69
C LEU A 156 0.02 21.03 8.08
N LEU A 157 -0.94 20.35 7.44
CA LEU A 157 -2.37 20.49 7.73
C LEU A 157 -2.72 20.03 9.16
N GLY A 158 -2.12 18.98 9.68
CA GLY A 158 -2.31 18.64 11.10
C GLY A 158 -1.43 19.50 12.03
N GLY A 159 -0.28 19.97 11.56
CA GLY A 159 0.65 20.83 12.31
C GLY A 159 0.04 22.16 12.71
N TYR A 160 -0.66 22.86 11.81
CA TYR A 160 -1.32 24.11 12.20
C TYR A 160 -2.43 23.89 13.22
N ARG A 161 -3.07 22.71 13.24
CA ARG A 161 -4.07 22.38 14.26
C ARG A 161 -3.46 22.27 15.64
N GLY A 162 -2.31 21.60 15.75
CA GLY A 162 -1.53 21.57 17.00
C GLY A 162 -1.22 22.99 17.50
N LEU A 163 -0.78 23.87 16.59
CA LEU A 163 -0.50 25.28 16.92
C LEU A 163 -1.76 26.06 17.35
N TYR A 164 -2.91 25.78 16.74
CA TYR A 164 -4.18 26.42 17.12
C TYR A 164 -4.69 25.97 18.50
N ILE A 165 -4.46 24.71 18.87
CA ILE A 165 -4.73 24.20 20.23
C ILE A 165 -3.85 24.92 21.25
N LEU A 166 -2.54 25.07 20.97
CA LEU A 166 -1.64 25.85 21.82
C LEU A 166 -2.09 27.32 21.93
N ASN A 167 -2.59 27.90 20.84
CA ASN A 167 -3.19 29.23 20.86
C ASN A 167 -4.42 29.29 21.79
N TRP A 168 -5.32 28.31 21.77
CA TRP A 168 -6.48 28.31 22.66
C TRP A 168 -6.09 28.14 24.13
N ILE A 169 -5.14 27.25 24.43
CA ILE A 169 -4.57 27.10 25.78
C ILE A 169 -3.96 28.43 26.24
N TYR A 170 -3.14 29.07 25.41
CA TYR A 170 -2.54 30.35 25.73
C TYR A 170 -3.60 31.43 26.02
N ARG A 171 -4.64 31.53 25.18
CA ARG A 171 -5.74 32.50 25.38
C ARG A 171 -6.55 32.23 26.64
N TYR A 172 -6.79 30.96 26.98
CA TYR A 172 -7.46 30.59 28.23
C TYR A 172 -6.75 31.12 29.49
N PHE A 173 -5.42 31.12 29.48
CA PHE A 173 -4.62 31.63 30.62
C PHE A 173 -4.37 33.13 30.59
N THR A 174 -4.49 33.79 29.45
CA THR A 174 -4.11 35.21 29.28
C THR A 174 -5.28 36.16 29.10
N GLU A 175 -6.42 35.69 28.59
CA GLU A 175 -7.62 36.48 28.37
C GLU A 175 -8.69 36.13 29.43
N PRO A 176 -9.14 37.09 30.26
CA PRO A 176 -10.18 36.84 31.25
C PRO A 176 -11.49 36.43 30.57
N HIS A 177 -12.12 35.37 31.08
CA HIS A 177 -13.39 34.78 30.59
C HIS A 177 -13.36 34.14 29.17
N PHE A 178 -12.18 33.79 28.65
CA PHE A 178 -12.09 33.11 27.35
C PHE A 178 -12.46 31.61 27.43
N VAL A 179 -13.72 31.26 27.14
CA VAL A 179 -14.17 29.85 27.04
C VAL A 179 -15.14 29.65 25.86
N HIS A 180 -14.60 29.33 24.68
CA HIS A 180 -15.40 28.90 23.52
C HIS A 180 -15.42 27.37 23.41
N TRP A 181 -16.21 26.72 24.24
CA TRP A 181 -16.25 25.25 24.37
C TRP A 181 -16.49 24.51 23.03
N ILE A 182 -17.26 25.10 22.09
CA ILE A 182 -17.48 24.54 20.74
C ILE A 182 -16.15 24.36 20.00
N THR A 183 -15.27 25.36 20.05
CA THR A 183 -13.94 25.28 19.40
C THR A 183 -13.04 24.21 20.02
N TRP A 184 -13.12 24.01 21.34
CA TRP A 184 -12.36 22.98 22.05
C TRP A 184 -12.82 21.57 21.66
N ILE A 185 -14.14 21.33 21.61
CA ILE A 185 -14.69 20.04 21.22
C ILE A 185 -14.38 19.73 19.76
N ALA A 186 -14.62 20.68 18.84
CA ALA A 186 -14.30 20.51 17.43
C ALA A 186 -12.81 20.24 17.23
N GLY A 187 -11.95 20.97 17.96
CA GLY A 187 -10.51 20.75 17.97
C GLY A 187 -10.11 19.35 18.46
N LEU A 188 -10.71 18.88 19.55
CA LEU A 188 -10.44 17.54 20.10
C LEU A 188 -10.83 16.43 19.10
N VAL A 189 -12.03 16.51 18.52
CA VAL A 189 -12.48 15.57 17.48
C VAL A 189 -11.49 15.54 16.32
N GLN A 190 -11.07 16.73 15.86
CA GLN A 190 -10.11 16.84 14.78
C GLN A 190 -8.76 16.22 15.13
N THR A 191 -8.22 16.48 16.33
CA THR A 191 -6.96 15.88 16.79
C THR A 191 -7.04 14.37 16.85
N LEU A 192 -8.14 13.80 17.35
CA LEU A 192 -8.34 12.35 17.41
C LEU A 192 -8.34 11.72 16.02
N LEU A 193 -8.94 12.38 15.03
CA LEU A 193 -8.91 11.90 13.64
C LEU A 193 -7.51 11.92 13.02
N TYR A 194 -6.68 12.90 13.40
CA TYR A 194 -5.27 12.95 12.96
C TYR A 194 -4.33 12.03 13.74
N ALA A 195 -4.73 11.53 14.91
CA ALA A 195 -3.85 10.79 15.81
C ALA A 195 -3.28 9.51 15.15
N ASP A 196 -4.13 8.75 14.45
CA ASP A 196 -3.72 7.54 13.72
C ASP A 196 -2.72 7.87 12.59
N PHE A 197 -3.02 8.89 11.78
CA PHE A 197 -2.12 9.36 10.73
C PHE A 197 -0.77 9.80 11.30
N PHE A 198 -0.76 10.61 12.35
CA PHE A 198 0.49 11.09 12.96
C PHE A 198 1.26 9.97 13.63
N TYR A 199 0.60 9.00 14.26
CA TYR A 199 1.26 7.83 14.83
C TYR A 199 2.08 7.09 13.77
N TYR A 200 1.48 6.76 12.63
CA TYR A 200 2.20 6.11 11.53
C TYR A 200 3.21 7.03 10.84
N TYR A 201 2.92 8.32 10.69
CA TYR A 201 3.83 9.31 10.10
C TYR A 201 5.09 9.52 10.96
N PHE A 202 4.95 9.62 12.28
CA PHE A 202 6.07 9.75 13.20
C PHE A 202 6.80 8.42 13.40
N LEU A 203 6.12 7.27 13.40
CA LEU A 203 6.79 5.97 13.35
C LEU A 203 7.68 5.84 12.11
N ARG A 204 7.21 6.34 10.95
CA ARG A 204 8.00 6.43 9.73
C ARG A 204 9.23 7.33 9.90
N PHE A 205 9.15 8.40 10.69
CA PHE A 205 10.24 9.37 10.87
C PHE A 205 11.24 9.02 12.00
N ILE A 206 10.73 8.65 13.18
CA ILE A 206 11.50 8.33 14.40
C ILE A 206 12.12 6.93 14.32
N GLY A 207 11.48 5.98 13.64
CA GLY A 207 11.96 4.60 13.52
C GLY A 207 13.22 4.41 12.70
N GLY A 208 13.94 5.47 12.30
CA GLY A 208 15.13 5.37 11.45
C GLY A 208 14.88 4.75 10.08
N ARG A 209 13.60 4.47 9.74
CA ARG A 209 13.14 4.17 8.38
C ARG A 209 13.07 5.48 7.61
N GLY A 210 14.23 6.12 7.45
CA GLY A 210 14.41 7.22 6.52
C GLY A 210 13.73 6.84 5.22
N VAL A 211 12.95 7.79 4.67
CA VAL A 211 12.39 7.83 3.31
C VAL A 211 12.55 6.47 2.64
N GLU A 212 11.52 5.62 2.65
CA GLU A 212 11.51 4.32 1.96
C GLU A 212 12.33 4.48 0.69
N LYS A 213 13.58 4.02 0.76
CA LYS A 213 14.62 4.46 -0.16
C LYS A 213 14.29 3.65 -1.38
N TYR A 214 13.45 4.20 -2.28
CA TYR A 214 12.90 3.47 -3.41
C TYR A 214 14.01 2.61 -4.02
N VAL A 215 13.93 1.31 -3.76
CA VAL A 215 14.96 0.39 -4.16
C VAL A 215 14.71 0.11 -5.63
N THR A 216 15.71 0.41 -6.45
CA THR A 216 15.59 0.15 -7.88
C THR A 216 15.96 -1.31 -8.16
N PHE A 217 15.40 -1.87 -9.22
CA PHE A 217 15.71 -3.20 -9.72
C PHE A 217 17.22 -3.47 -9.72
N GLY A 218 17.98 -2.57 -10.33
CA GLY A 218 19.43 -2.70 -10.48
C GLY A 218 20.23 -2.62 -9.19
N GLN A 219 19.63 -2.32 -8.02
CA GLN A 219 20.32 -2.43 -6.74
C GLN A 219 20.43 -3.88 -6.29
N ASN A 220 19.33 -4.62 -6.31
CA ASN A 220 19.23 -5.98 -5.74
C ASN A 220 19.23 -7.10 -6.78
N TYR A 221 18.84 -6.81 -8.02
CA TYR A 221 18.60 -7.81 -9.06
C TYR A 221 19.44 -7.56 -10.31
N VAL A 222 19.59 -8.62 -11.10
CA VAL A 222 20.23 -8.63 -12.42
C VAL A 222 19.40 -9.50 -13.37
N VAL A 223 19.49 -9.20 -14.67
CA VAL A 223 18.84 -10.02 -15.70
C VAL A 223 19.57 -11.35 -15.82
N LYS A 224 18.84 -12.45 -15.68
CA LYS A 224 19.38 -13.81 -15.79
C LYS A 224 19.40 -14.27 -17.25
N TRP A 225 18.30 -14.05 -17.98
CA TRP A 225 18.16 -14.37 -19.40
C TRP A 225 17.06 -13.54 -20.06
N GLY A 226 17.04 -13.49 -21.40
CA GLY A 226 16.02 -12.75 -22.15
C GLY A 226 16.25 -11.23 -22.15
N GLN A 227 17.48 -10.78 -22.40
CA GLN A 227 17.88 -9.36 -22.34
C GLN A 227 17.06 -8.44 -23.26
N GLY A 228 16.57 -8.95 -24.40
CA GLY A 228 15.65 -8.22 -25.30
C GLY A 228 14.19 -8.23 -24.84
N HIS A 229 13.88 -9.01 -23.80
CA HIS A 229 12.53 -9.32 -23.30
C HIS A 229 12.32 -8.80 -21.88
N ILE A 230 13.09 -7.78 -21.50
CA ILE A 230 12.98 -7.10 -20.21
C ILE A 230 13.10 -5.59 -20.40
N SER A 231 12.19 -4.83 -19.79
CA SER A 231 12.26 -3.37 -19.78
C SER A 231 12.27 -2.85 -18.37
N THR A 232 13.26 -2.02 -18.06
CA THR A 232 13.37 -1.32 -16.78
C THR A 232 12.73 0.05 -16.91
N LEU A 233 11.58 0.26 -16.27
CA LEU A 233 10.76 1.47 -16.37
C LEU A 233 10.94 2.37 -15.13
N HIS A 234 10.48 3.62 -15.23
CA HIS A 234 10.42 4.56 -14.11
C HIS A 234 11.75 4.70 -13.32
N SER A 235 12.87 4.75 -14.05
CA SER A 235 14.23 4.78 -13.47
C SER A 235 14.56 3.55 -12.61
N GLY A 236 14.04 2.38 -12.96
CA GLY A 236 14.28 1.13 -12.26
C GLY A 236 13.32 0.82 -11.13
N LYS A 237 12.20 1.55 -11.03
CA LYS A 237 11.16 1.26 -10.02
C LYS A 237 10.18 0.18 -10.46
N GLU A 238 10.20 -0.15 -11.75
CA GLU A 238 9.33 -1.16 -12.35
C GLU A 238 10.11 -1.92 -13.42
N VAL A 239 9.79 -3.20 -13.55
CA VAL A 239 10.34 -4.09 -14.56
C VAL A 239 9.21 -4.85 -15.23
N ASP A 240 9.21 -4.81 -16.56
CA ASP A 240 8.30 -5.59 -17.39
C ASP A 240 9.09 -6.75 -18.02
N LEU A 241 8.58 -7.97 -17.84
CA LEU A 241 9.03 -9.15 -18.57
C LEU A 241 8.08 -9.41 -19.74
N TYR A 242 8.65 -9.64 -20.92
CA TYR A 242 7.94 -9.92 -22.15
C TYR A 242 8.13 -11.37 -22.55
N MET A 243 7.09 -11.96 -23.09
CA MET A 243 7.19 -13.28 -23.70
C MET A 243 6.46 -13.31 -25.04
N ASP A 244 7.16 -13.80 -26.04
CA ASP A 244 6.61 -14.14 -27.35
C ASP A 244 7.20 -15.50 -27.80
N GLN A 245 7.01 -15.84 -29.08
CA GLN A 245 7.45 -17.14 -29.60
C GLN A 245 8.97 -17.33 -29.60
N SER A 246 9.74 -16.24 -29.58
CA SER A 246 11.21 -16.29 -29.61
C SER A 246 11.82 -16.58 -28.24
N SER A 247 11.27 -15.97 -27.18
CA SER A 247 11.81 -16.08 -25.83
C SER A 247 10.82 -15.56 -24.78
N GLY A 248 10.99 -16.01 -23.54
CA GLY A 248 10.56 -15.27 -22.35
C GLY A 248 11.70 -14.44 -21.76
N ALA A 249 11.64 -14.20 -20.45
CA ALA A 249 12.73 -13.59 -19.70
C ALA A 249 12.69 -13.96 -18.22
N GLY A 250 13.81 -13.71 -17.52
CA GLY A 250 13.88 -13.84 -16.07
C GLY A 250 15.02 -13.02 -15.47
N PHE A 251 14.86 -12.71 -14.19
CA PHE A 251 15.86 -12.01 -13.39
C PHE A 251 16.06 -12.70 -12.05
N GLU A 252 17.22 -12.46 -11.44
CA GLU A 252 17.63 -13.07 -10.18
C GLU A 252 18.27 -12.04 -9.25
N SER A 253 18.26 -12.32 -7.96
CA SER A 253 18.93 -11.49 -6.96
C SER A 253 20.44 -11.65 -7.07
N LYS A 254 21.16 -10.53 -6.92
CA LYS A 254 22.64 -10.51 -6.89
C LYS A 254 23.23 -11.28 -5.71
N ASN A 255 22.51 -11.26 -4.59
CA ASN A 255 22.94 -11.95 -3.38
C ASN A 255 22.16 -13.25 -3.19
N ILE A 256 22.74 -14.14 -2.39
CA ILE A 256 22.20 -15.43 -1.97
C ILE A 256 21.82 -15.32 -0.49
N TYR A 257 20.73 -15.96 -0.09
CA TYR A 257 20.15 -15.83 1.25
C TYR A 257 20.01 -17.18 1.96
N GLY A 258 20.15 -17.17 3.28
CA GLY A 258 19.88 -18.34 4.13
C GLY A 258 18.57 -18.27 4.93
N SER A 259 17.96 -17.09 5.05
CA SER A 259 16.61 -16.89 5.59
C SER A 259 16.15 -15.47 5.26
N GLY A 260 14.86 -15.19 5.36
CA GLY A 260 14.35 -13.84 5.14
C GLY A 260 12.84 -13.74 4.93
N LEU A 261 12.39 -12.51 4.72
CA LEU A 261 11.12 -12.19 4.09
C LEU A 261 11.42 -11.55 2.72
N PHE A 262 10.87 -12.15 1.67
CA PHE A 262 11.06 -11.72 0.29
C PHE A 262 9.70 -11.37 -0.29
N GLN A 263 9.52 -10.11 -0.69
CA GLN A 263 8.26 -9.61 -1.22
C GLN A 263 8.47 -8.92 -2.55
N MET A 264 7.50 -9.09 -3.44
CA MET A 264 7.46 -8.48 -4.76
C MET A 264 6.03 -8.06 -5.08
N ARG A 265 5.85 -6.90 -5.71
CA ARG A 265 4.55 -6.50 -6.25
C ARG A 265 4.43 -6.96 -7.69
N ILE A 266 3.44 -7.79 -7.97
CA ILE A 266 3.29 -8.47 -9.27
C ILE A 266 1.91 -8.16 -9.85
N LYS A 267 1.87 -7.89 -11.15
CA LYS A 267 0.66 -7.82 -11.97
C LYS A 267 0.87 -8.70 -13.20
N VAL A 268 0.04 -9.73 -13.36
CA VAL A 268 0.27 -10.82 -14.33
C VAL A 268 -0.28 -10.46 -15.72
N PRO A 269 0.12 -11.19 -16.79
CA PRO A 269 -0.39 -10.94 -18.14
C PRO A 269 -1.91 -11.01 -18.22
N GLY A 270 -2.51 -10.03 -18.89
CA GLY A 270 -3.95 -9.99 -19.17
C GLY A 270 -4.35 -10.65 -20.47
N GLY A 271 -5.66 -10.67 -20.73
CA GLY A 271 -6.23 -11.27 -21.94
C GLY A 271 -6.09 -12.79 -21.94
N ASN A 272 -5.85 -13.37 -23.13
CA ASN A 272 -5.65 -14.80 -23.28
C ASN A 272 -4.18 -15.16 -23.04
N SER A 273 -3.86 -15.62 -21.82
CA SER A 273 -2.53 -16.04 -21.38
C SER A 273 -2.43 -17.54 -21.12
N GLY A 274 -3.36 -18.36 -21.65
CA GLY A 274 -3.34 -19.81 -21.46
C GLY A 274 -1.99 -20.43 -21.84
N GLY A 275 -1.43 -21.25 -20.95
CA GLY A 275 -0.13 -21.91 -21.09
C GLY A 275 1.08 -21.05 -20.67
N VAL A 276 0.91 -19.75 -20.43
CA VAL A 276 1.98 -18.87 -19.93
C VAL A 276 2.10 -18.97 -18.40
N VAL A 277 3.33 -19.02 -17.89
CA VAL A 277 3.61 -19.04 -16.44
C VAL A 277 4.42 -17.81 -16.07
N THR A 278 3.90 -17.03 -15.11
CA THR A 278 4.69 -16.01 -14.39
C THR A 278 5.14 -16.61 -13.06
N ALA A 279 6.42 -16.61 -12.75
CA ALA A 279 6.93 -17.18 -11.51
C ALA A 279 7.65 -16.13 -10.64
N PHE A 280 7.57 -16.31 -9.32
CA PHE A 280 8.35 -15.62 -8.31
C PHE A 280 8.72 -16.63 -7.23
N TYR A 281 10.00 -16.93 -7.11
CA TYR A 281 10.46 -18.09 -6.35
C TYR A 281 11.83 -17.87 -5.71
N LEU A 282 12.16 -18.74 -4.78
CA LEU A 282 13.52 -18.90 -4.26
C LEU A 282 14.05 -20.25 -4.74
N THR A 283 15.30 -20.32 -5.21
CA THR A 283 15.92 -21.58 -5.61
C THR A 283 17.39 -21.64 -5.23
N SER A 284 17.87 -22.83 -4.84
CA SER A 284 19.29 -23.09 -4.58
C SER A 284 19.97 -23.66 -5.82
N LEU A 285 21.29 -23.49 -5.93
CA LEU A 285 22.05 -24.06 -7.05
C LEU A 285 22.19 -25.60 -6.92
N GLY A 286 22.20 -26.30 -8.06
CA GLY A 286 22.51 -27.73 -8.17
C GLY A 286 21.31 -28.63 -8.48
N SER A 287 21.56 -29.94 -8.66
CA SER A 287 20.52 -30.88 -9.09
C SER A 287 19.50 -31.22 -8.00
N ASN A 288 19.94 -31.33 -6.74
CA ASN A 288 19.08 -31.61 -5.59
C ASN A 288 18.64 -30.30 -4.93
N HIS A 289 18.15 -29.35 -5.71
CA HIS A 289 17.88 -28.00 -5.23
C HIS A 289 16.74 -27.96 -4.19
N ASP A 290 16.83 -26.96 -3.31
CA ASP A 290 15.70 -26.47 -2.54
C ASP A 290 15.04 -25.34 -3.33
N GLU A 291 13.71 -25.27 -3.30
CA GLU A 291 12.96 -24.24 -4.02
C GLU A 291 11.59 -23.96 -3.37
N ILE A 292 11.14 -22.70 -3.47
CA ILE A 292 9.89 -22.21 -2.86
C ILE A 292 9.18 -21.30 -3.86
N ASP A 293 8.01 -21.71 -4.35
CA ASP A 293 7.44 -21.15 -5.57
C ASP A 293 6.12 -20.40 -5.37
N PHE A 294 5.99 -19.25 -6.02
CA PHE A 294 4.73 -18.77 -6.56
C PHE A 294 4.74 -18.91 -8.08
N GLU A 295 3.71 -19.55 -8.64
CA GLU A 295 3.52 -19.69 -10.07
C GLU A 295 2.10 -19.26 -10.44
N PHE A 296 1.97 -18.23 -11.26
CA PHE A 296 0.70 -17.78 -11.82
C PHE A 296 0.47 -18.49 -13.14
N LEU A 297 -0.53 -19.37 -13.15
CA LEU A 297 -0.91 -20.16 -14.31
C LEU A 297 -1.92 -19.36 -15.12
N GLY A 298 -1.48 -18.91 -16.30
CA GLY A 298 -2.29 -18.17 -17.25
C GLY A 298 -3.55 -18.91 -17.68
N ASN A 299 -4.51 -18.18 -18.26
CA ASN A 299 -5.78 -18.77 -18.68
C ASN A 299 -6.34 -18.06 -19.93
N ASN A 300 -7.36 -18.66 -20.54
CA ASN A 300 -8.12 -18.00 -21.59
C ASN A 300 -8.78 -16.73 -21.06
N ASP A 301 -9.01 -15.77 -21.97
CA ASP A 301 -9.62 -14.49 -21.59
C ASP A 301 -10.97 -14.69 -20.88
N GLY A 302 -11.21 -13.87 -19.84
CA GLY A 302 -12.38 -13.97 -18.97
C GLY A 302 -12.36 -15.12 -17.94
N LYS A 303 -11.38 -16.04 -17.96
CA LYS A 303 -11.23 -17.08 -16.94
C LYS A 303 -10.25 -16.65 -15.83
N PRO A 304 -10.42 -17.15 -14.59
CA PRO A 304 -9.54 -16.77 -13.50
C PRO A 304 -8.13 -17.36 -13.67
N ILE A 305 -7.14 -16.60 -13.23
CA ILE A 305 -5.76 -17.05 -13.07
C ILE A 305 -5.67 -17.93 -11.83
N THR A 306 -4.94 -19.04 -11.93
CA THR A 306 -4.66 -19.91 -10.78
C THR A 306 -3.29 -19.55 -10.22
N LEU A 307 -3.21 -19.34 -8.90
CA LEU A 307 -1.94 -19.23 -8.19
C LEU A 307 -1.57 -20.60 -7.64
N GLN A 308 -0.44 -21.14 -8.09
CA GLN A 308 0.16 -22.35 -7.56
C GLN A 308 1.30 -21.96 -6.60
N THR A 309 1.44 -22.73 -5.52
CA THR A 309 2.63 -22.73 -4.67
C THR A 309 3.23 -24.11 -4.64
N ASN A 310 4.56 -24.20 -4.58
CA ASN A 310 5.27 -25.46 -4.45
C ASN A 310 6.48 -25.32 -3.53
N ILE A 311 6.98 -26.46 -3.04
CA ILE A 311 8.16 -26.52 -2.17
C ILE A 311 8.98 -27.74 -2.55
N PHE A 312 10.22 -27.50 -2.95
CA PHE A 312 11.26 -28.51 -3.12
C PHE A 312 12.23 -28.46 -1.95
N ALA A 313 12.55 -29.63 -1.41
CA ALA A 313 13.59 -29.78 -0.40
C ALA A 313 14.46 -30.99 -0.76
N ASN A 314 15.76 -30.78 -0.93
CA ASN A 314 16.73 -31.76 -1.41
C ASN A 314 16.33 -32.41 -2.74
N GLY A 315 15.75 -31.63 -3.67
CA GLY A 315 15.28 -32.10 -4.97
C GLY A 315 13.92 -32.80 -4.94
N GLU A 316 13.33 -33.01 -3.77
CA GLU A 316 11.97 -33.57 -3.65
C GLU A 316 10.95 -32.45 -3.64
N GLY A 317 10.19 -32.29 -4.72
CA GLY A 317 9.07 -31.35 -4.83
C GLY A 317 7.71 -32.02 -4.59
N ASN A 318 6.80 -31.82 -5.54
CA ASN A 318 5.47 -32.44 -5.58
C ASN A 318 4.51 -32.01 -4.46
N ARG A 319 4.73 -30.83 -3.89
CA ARG A 319 3.94 -30.25 -2.80
C ARG A 319 3.06 -29.11 -3.33
N GLU A 320 2.38 -29.31 -4.44
CA GLU A 320 1.60 -28.24 -5.05
C GLU A 320 0.33 -27.94 -4.23
N GLU A 321 0.07 -26.65 -4.00
CA GLU A 321 -1.25 -26.16 -3.59
C GLU A 321 -1.69 -25.08 -4.58
N ARG A 322 -2.96 -25.08 -4.97
CA ARG A 322 -3.50 -24.12 -5.94
C ARG A 322 -4.66 -23.33 -5.35
N PHE A 323 -4.74 -22.07 -5.75
CA PHE A 323 -5.71 -21.11 -5.25
C PHE A 323 -6.28 -20.27 -6.40
N LEU A 324 -7.57 -19.93 -6.29
CA LEU A 324 -8.15 -18.79 -6.98
C LEU A 324 -8.01 -17.55 -6.11
N LEU A 325 -7.69 -16.40 -6.70
CA LEU A 325 -7.52 -15.16 -5.93
C LEU A 325 -8.85 -14.44 -5.72
N TRP A 326 -9.00 -13.75 -4.58
CA TRP A 326 -10.19 -12.95 -4.23
C TRP A 326 -10.23 -11.57 -4.93
N PHE A 327 -9.36 -11.37 -5.89
CA PHE A 327 -9.22 -10.19 -6.73
C PHE A 327 -8.73 -10.60 -8.11
N ASN A 328 -8.72 -9.67 -9.06
CA ASN A 328 -8.20 -9.91 -10.39
C ASN A 328 -6.71 -9.50 -10.48
N PRO A 329 -5.75 -10.45 -10.54
CA PRO A 329 -4.31 -10.17 -10.54
C PRO A 329 -3.81 -9.50 -11.83
N ILE A 330 -4.65 -9.39 -12.86
CA ILE A 330 -4.36 -8.73 -14.14
C ILE A 330 -4.52 -7.21 -14.01
N LYS A 331 -5.44 -6.74 -13.15
CA LYS A 331 -5.86 -5.33 -13.12
C LYS A 331 -4.96 -4.45 -12.26
N HIS A 332 -4.45 -4.97 -11.15
CA HIS A 332 -3.69 -4.20 -10.18
C HIS A 332 -2.49 -4.99 -9.67
N TYR A 333 -1.47 -4.27 -9.17
CA TYR A 333 -0.35 -4.90 -8.48
C TYR A 333 -0.76 -5.34 -7.08
N HIS A 334 -0.47 -6.59 -6.77
CA HIS A 334 -0.64 -7.18 -5.45
C HIS A 334 0.72 -7.63 -4.90
N THR A 335 0.87 -7.63 -3.59
CA THR A 335 2.12 -8.02 -2.93
C THR A 335 2.13 -9.52 -2.68
N TYR A 336 3.12 -10.22 -3.20
CA TYR A 336 3.36 -11.65 -2.95
C TYR A 336 4.61 -11.79 -2.11
N GLY A 337 4.52 -12.51 -1.00
CA GLY A 337 5.58 -12.59 0.00
C GLY A 337 5.91 -14.02 0.40
N ILE A 338 7.19 -14.33 0.52
CA ILE A 338 7.72 -15.60 1.03
C ILE A 338 8.50 -15.29 2.30
N LEU A 339 7.99 -15.72 3.45
CA LEU A 339 8.77 -15.82 4.68
C LEU A 339 9.43 -17.19 4.69
N TRP A 340 10.75 -17.24 4.88
CA TRP A 340 11.51 -18.47 5.08
C TRP A 340 12.44 -18.28 6.26
N ASN A 341 12.19 -19.02 7.34
CA ASN A 341 13.00 -18.98 8.56
C ASN A 341 13.21 -20.40 9.11
N PRO A 342 13.94 -20.61 10.22
CA PRO A 342 14.17 -21.96 10.75
C PRO A 342 12.93 -22.70 11.24
N TYR A 343 11.78 -22.04 11.36
CA TYR A 343 10.57 -22.57 11.97
C TYR A 343 9.51 -22.94 10.93
N GLN A 344 9.34 -22.10 9.90
CA GLN A 344 8.30 -22.26 8.90
C GLN A 344 8.57 -21.42 7.64
N ILE A 345 8.00 -21.90 6.53
CA ILE A 345 7.77 -21.13 5.32
C ILE A 345 6.33 -20.63 5.35
N VAL A 346 6.11 -19.35 5.06
CA VAL A 346 4.78 -18.78 4.92
C VAL A 346 4.66 -18.01 3.63
N PHE A 347 3.65 -18.37 2.83
CA PHE A 347 3.27 -17.66 1.61
C PHE A 347 2.20 -16.64 1.95
N TYR A 348 2.44 -15.39 1.56
CA TYR A 348 1.54 -14.26 1.76
C TYR A 348 1.05 -13.68 0.44
N VAL A 349 -0.22 -13.31 0.41
CA VAL A 349 -0.83 -12.47 -0.62
C VAL A 349 -1.42 -11.25 0.07
N ASP A 350 -0.92 -10.05 -0.22
CA ASP A 350 -1.27 -8.79 0.45
C ASP A 350 -1.20 -8.85 1.99
N ASN A 351 -0.16 -9.50 2.51
CA ASN A 351 0.06 -9.80 3.93
C ASN A 351 -0.94 -10.80 4.55
N ILE A 352 -1.74 -11.49 3.73
CA ILE A 352 -2.62 -12.56 4.19
C ILE A 352 -1.93 -13.92 3.96
N PRO A 353 -1.69 -14.72 5.02
CA PRO A 353 -1.08 -16.04 4.85
C PRO A 353 -2.04 -16.98 4.11
N ILE A 354 -1.56 -17.63 3.04
CA ILE A 354 -2.34 -18.58 2.23
C ILE A 354 -1.85 -20.03 2.40
N ARG A 355 -0.58 -20.21 2.76
CA ARG A 355 0.08 -21.50 2.95
C ARG A 355 1.14 -21.39 4.04
N VAL A 356 1.20 -22.39 4.92
CA VAL A 356 2.26 -22.55 5.93
C VAL A 356 2.87 -23.93 5.77
N TYR A 357 4.20 -24.00 5.67
CA TYR A 357 4.96 -25.25 5.67
C TYR A 357 5.94 -25.24 6.84
N LYS A 358 5.70 -26.08 7.84
CA LYS A 358 6.46 -26.05 9.10
C LYS A 358 7.73 -26.89 8.97
N ASN A 359 8.80 -26.42 9.60
CA ASN A 359 9.98 -27.23 9.85
C ASN A 359 9.67 -28.21 11.00
N GLN A 360 9.48 -29.49 10.67
CA GLN A 360 9.13 -30.52 11.65
C GLN A 360 10.15 -31.66 11.60
N ASN A 361 10.36 -32.32 12.74
CA ASN A 361 11.28 -33.46 12.82
C ASN A 361 10.85 -34.60 11.88
N GLY A 362 11.75 -34.99 10.97
CA GLY A 362 11.51 -36.06 10.00
C GLY A 362 10.75 -35.62 8.75
N VAL A 363 10.65 -34.31 8.49
CA VAL A 363 10.14 -33.72 7.25
C VAL A 363 11.28 -32.95 6.58
N ASN A 364 11.48 -33.15 5.28
CA ASN A 364 12.47 -32.37 4.52
C ASN A 364 12.07 -30.89 4.47
N TYR A 365 13.03 -30.01 4.73
CA TYR A 365 12.81 -28.56 4.79
C TYR A 365 13.94 -27.82 4.06
N PRO A 366 13.62 -26.77 3.26
CA PRO A 366 14.63 -25.95 2.59
C PRO A 366 15.67 -25.42 3.56
N SER A 367 16.93 -25.80 3.32
CA SER A 367 18.08 -25.56 4.20
C SER A 367 19.34 -25.10 3.46
N LYS A 368 19.29 -25.03 2.13
CA LYS A 368 20.38 -24.53 1.28
C LYS A 368 20.25 -23.03 1.02
N PRO A 369 21.37 -22.31 0.81
CA PRO A 369 21.31 -20.92 0.37
C PRO A 369 20.55 -20.79 -0.96
N MET A 370 19.62 -19.83 -1.05
CA MET A 370 18.77 -19.61 -2.23
C MET A 370 18.90 -18.19 -2.79
N GLN A 371 18.79 -18.07 -4.12
CA GLN A 371 18.57 -16.80 -4.80
C GLN A 371 17.07 -16.56 -4.97
N VAL A 372 16.69 -15.28 -5.02
CA VAL A 372 15.32 -14.87 -5.34
C VAL A 372 15.23 -14.63 -6.84
N GLU A 373 14.28 -15.27 -7.51
CA GLU A 373 14.10 -15.21 -8.95
C GLU A 373 12.67 -14.85 -9.33
N ALA A 374 12.52 -14.25 -10.50
CA ALA A 374 11.24 -14.12 -11.16
C ALA A 374 11.38 -14.29 -12.67
N SER A 375 10.37 -14.89 -13.30
CA SER A 375 10.41 -15.23 -14.72
C SER A 375 9.04 -15.24 -15.37
N LEU A 376 9.04 -15.16 -16.71
CA LEU A 376 7.88 -15.33 -17.56
C LEU A 376 8.25 -16.32 -18.67
N TRP A 377 7.56 -17.46 -18.75
CA TRP A 377 7.98 -18.57 -19.61
C TRP A 377 6.82 -19.47 -20.08
N ASN A 378 7.15 -20.36 -21.02
CA ASN A 378 6.22 -21.29 -21.66
C ASN A 378 5.97 -22.55 -20.80
N GLY A 379 4.81 -22.60 -20.14
CA GLY A 379 4.33 -23.77 -19.39
C GLY A 379 3.32 -24.64 -20.15
N ASP A 380 3.27 -24.61 -21.49
CA ASP A 380 2.27 -25.29 -22.33
C ASP A 380 2.04 -26.77 -22.03
N ALA A 381 3.07 -27.45 -21.51
CA ALA A 381 3.00 -28.86 -21.19
C ALA A 381 2.01 -29.15 -20.05
N TRP A 382 1.74 -28.20 -19.15
CA TRP A 382 0.99 -28.47 -17.92
C TRP A 382 0.19 -27.29 -17.32
N ALA A 383 0.56 -26.04 -17.60
CA ALA A 383 0.12 -24.86 -16.85
C ALA A 383 -1.39 -24.67 -16.82
N THR A 384 -2.06 -24.75 -17.97
CA THR A 384 -3.51 -24.46 -18.06
C THR A 384 -4.29 -25.73 -18.41
N ASP A 385 -5.28 -26.06 -17.58
CA ASP A 385 -6.13 -27.25 -17.72
C ASP A 385 -5.34 -28.57 -17.81
N GLY A 386 -4.18 -28.65 -17.14
CA GLY A 386 -3.26 -29.78 -17.22
C GLY A 386 -2.54 -29.87 -18.57
N GLY A 387 -2.27 -28.73 -19.21
CA GLY A 387 -1.60 -28.64 -20.50
C GLY A 387 -2.52 -28.79 -21.72
N ARG A 388 -3.84 -28.88 -21.52
CA ARG A 388 -4.81 -28.97 -22.64
C ARG A 388 -5.00 -27.64 -23.35
N THR A 389 -4.96 -26.53 -22.62
CA THR A 389 -5.00 -25.19 -23.19
C THR A 389 -3.58 -24.79 -23.57
N LYS A 390 -3.38 -24.44 -24.85
CA LYS A 390 -2.08 -24.07 -25.41
C LYS A 390 -1.93 -22.56 -25.56
N ILE A 391 -0.70 -22.07 -25.52
CA ILE A 391 -0.33 -20.69 -25.81
C ILE A 391 -0.73 -20.37 -27.23
N ASN A 392 -1.49 -19.29 -27.37
CA ASN A 392 -1.78 -18.68 -28.65
C ASN A 392 -0.93 -17.41 -28.79
N TYR A 393 0.20 -17.52 -29.51
CA TYR A 393 1.12 -16.41 -29.73
C TYR A 393 0.54 -15.24 -30.55
N ALA A 394 -0.65 -15.37 -31.13
CA ALA A 394 -1.36 -14.23 -31.71
C ALA A 394 -1.72 -13.14 -30.67
N TYR A 395 -1.71 -13.49 -29.37
CA TYR A 395 -1.90 -12.56 -28.25
C TYR A 395 -0.58 -12.09 -27.62
N SER A 396 0.57 -12.42 -28.22
CA SER A 396 1.87 -11.95 -27.77
C SER A 396 2.12 -10.48 -28.17
N PRO A 397 2.99 -9.73 -27.46
CA PRO A 397 3.75 -10.17 -26.28
C PRO A 397 2.88 -10.27 -25.02
N PHE A 398 3.09 -11.34 -24.25
CA PHE A 398 2.57 -11.45 -22.89
C PHE A 398 3.47 -10.63 -21.97
N ILE A 399 2.88 -9.82 -21.08
CA ILE A 399 3.64 -8.88 -20.24
C ILE A 399 3.32 -9.12 -18.77
N ALA A 400 4.34 -9.46 -17.99
CA ALA A 400 4.26 -9.53 -16.53
C ALA A 400 5.02 -8.35 -15.93
N HIS A 401 4.41 -7.68 -14.95
CA HIS A 401 4.94 -6.44 -14.38
C HIS A 401 5.36 -6.64 -12.92
N PHE A 402 6.54 -6.14 -12.57
CA PHE A 402 7.16 -6.29 -11.26
C PHE A 402 7.55 -4.92 -10.68
N GLN A 403 7.18 -4.68 -9.43
CA GLN A 403 7.48 -3.45 -8.69
C GLN A 403 7.91 -3.76 -7.25
N ASP A 404 8.37 -2.72 -6.57
CA ASP A 404 8.71 -2.74 -5.14
C ASP A 404 9.83 -3.75 -4.79
N PHE A 405 11.03 -3.44 -5.28
CA PHE A 405 12.25 -4.23 -5.01
C PHE A 405 12.83 -3.98 -3.61
N SER A 406 12.08 -3.29 -2.73
CA SER A 406 12.48 -2.98 -1.36
C SER A 406 12.12 -4.10 -0.37
N GLY A 407 11.20 -4.99 -0.76
CA GLY A 407 10.72 -6.12 0.03
C GLY A 407 11.72 -7.27 0.24
N LEU A 408 13.01 -7.02 0.02
CA LEU A 408 14.07 -8.03 0.13
C LEU A 408 14.81 -7.84 1.46
N SER A 409 14.34 -8.57 2.48
CA SER A 409 14.92 -8.58 3.83
C SER A 409 15.44 -9.98 4.14
N GLY A 410 16.73 -10.22 3.90
CA GLY A 410 17.32 -11.55 4.09
C GLY A 410 18.69 -11.54 4.75
N CYS A 411 19.04 -12.69 5.31
CA CYS A 411 20.37 -12.98 5.84
C CYS A 411 21.28 -13.39 4.67
N TYR A 412 22.24 -12.52 4.33
CA TYR A 412 23.18 -12.74 3.24
C TYR A 412 24.16 -13.86 3.56
N ILE A 413 24.37 -14.75 2.59
CA ILE A 413 25.43 -15.76 2.60
C ILE A 413 26.51 -15.30 1.62
N ASP A 414 27.71 -14.99 2.13
CA ASP A 414 28.82 -14.40 1.36
C ASP A 414 29.72 -15.44 0.67
N GLY A 415 29.23 -16.67 0.51
CA GLY A 415 29.94 -17.77 -0.15
C GLY A 415 31.18 -18.29 0.60
N ARG A 416 31.51 -17.73 1.77
CA ARG A 416 32.62 -18.21 2.62
C ARG A 416 32.19 -19.36 3.54
N SER A 417 30.89 -19.51 3.77
CA SER A 417 30.30 -20.62 4.52
C SER A 417 28.88 -20.89 4.01
N ASP A 418 28.61 -22.12 3.57
CA ASP A 418 27.26 -22.59 3.23
C ASP A 418 26.37 -22.79 4.46
N ASN A 419 26.85 -22.37 5.65
CA ASN A 419 26.15 -22.63 6.90
C ASN A 419 24.99 -21.65 7.13
N VAL A 420 23.84 -22.02 6.57
CA VAL A 420 22.54 -21.35 6.76
C VAL A 420 22.12 -21.28 8.23
N ALA A 421 22.68 -22.11 9.13
CA ALA A 421 22.33 -22.07 10.56
C ALA A 421 22.59 -20.70 11.21
N THR A 422 23.58 -19.95 10.70
CA THR A 422 23.86 -18.57 11.18
C THR A 422 22.67 -17.62 10.93
N CYS A 423 21.90 -17.86 9.86
CA CYS A 423 20.70 -17.13 9.52
C CYS A 423 19.48 -17.48 10.40
N GLY A 424 19.65 -18.41 11.34
CA GLY A 424 18.68 -18.70 12.41
C GLY A 424 18.83 -17.83 13.66
N SER A 425 19.78 -16.88 13.68
CA SER A 425 19.99 -15.98 14.81
C SER A 425 18.76 -15.15 15.15
N SER A 426 18.49 -14.97 16.45
CA SER A 426 17.42 -14.12 16.98
C SER A 426 17.60 -12.63 16.68
N ASN A 427 18.79 -12.22 16.21
CA ASN A 427 19.06 -10.85 15.75
C ASN A 427 18.28 -10.48 14.48
N TYR A 428 17.88 -11.48 13.67
CA TYR A 428 17.04 -11.25 12.51
C TYR A 428 15.58 -11.13 12.94
N TRP A 429 14.93 -10.01 12.59
CA TRP A 429 13.59 -9.71 13.07
C TRP A 429 12.55 -10.75 12.67
N TRP A 430 12.75 -11.45 11.54
CA TRP A 430 11.88 -12.53 11.04
C TRP A 430 12.04 -13.86 11.78
N ASN A 431 13.01 -13.97 12.69
CA ASN A 431 13.16 -15.09 13.62
C ASN A 431 12.52 -14.81 14.99
N GLY A 432 12.04 -13.57 15.21
CA GLY A 432 11.36 -13.17 16.45
C GLY A 432 10.04 -13.93 16.65
N GLY A 433 9.60 -14.04 17.91
CA GLY A 433 8.48 -14.91 18.32
C GLY A 433 7.19 -14.78 17.50
N LYS A 434 6.88 -13.59 16.96
CA LYS A 434 5.71 -13.37 16.10
C LYS A 434 5.77 -14.05 14.72
N TYR A 435 6.95 -14.49 14.28
CA TYR A 435 7.18 -15.12 12.97
C TYR A 435 7.52 -16.62 13.07
N GLN A 436 7.59 -17.15 14.30
CA GLN A 436 7.83 -18.58 14.53
C GLN A 436 6.56 -19.42 14.29
N ARG A 437 5.38 -18.78 14.41
CA ARG A 437 4.06 -19.36 14.12
C ARG A 437 3.08 -18.23 13.79
N LEU A 438 2.01 -18.54 13.09
CA LEU A 438 0.89 -17.61 12.90
C LEU A 438 0.27 -17.25 14.27
N SER A 439 -0.14 -16.00 14.43
CA SER A 439 -1.00 -15.59 15.55
C SER A 439 -2.38 -16.24 15.47
N GLY A 440 -3.12 -16.27 16.58
CA GLY A 440 -4.49 -16.82 16.58
C GLY A 440 -5.46 -16.09 15.64
N TYR A 441 -5.19 -14.82 15.32
CA TYR A 441 -5.96 -14.07 14.33
C TYR A 441 -5.56 -14.45 12.89
N GLU A 442 -4.26 -14.47 12.60
CA GLU A 442 -3.75 -14.89 11.29
C GLU A 442 -4.15 -16.34 10.96
N GLN A 443 -4.13 -17.24 11.94
CA GLN A 443 -4.56 -18.63 11.79
C GLN A 443 -6.02 -18.74 11.33
N LYS A 444 -6.93 -17.94 11.90
CA LYS A 444 -8.35 -17.93 11.49
C LYS A 444 -8.53 -17.41 10.06
N ILE A 445 -7.77 -16.39 9.68
CA ILE A 445 -7.80 -15.87 8.30
C ILE A 445 -7.25 -16.93 7.34
N TYR A 446 -6.10 -17.52 7.67
CA TYR A 446 -5.46 -18.58 6.91
C TYR A 446 -6.43 -19.74 6.61
N GLU A 447 -7.11 -20.25 7.65
CA GLU A 447 -8.11 -21.32 7.51
C GLU A 447 -9.29 -20.91 6.65
N HIS A 448 -9.78 -19.67 6.81
CA HIS A 448 -10.86 -19.13 5.99
C HIS A 448 -10.46 -19.04 4.51
N ILE A 449 -9.26 -18.54 4.23
CA ILE A 449 -8.75 -18.40 2.87
C ILE A 449 -8.61 -19.77 2.22
N ARG A 450 -7.96 -20.73 2.89
CA ARG A 450 -7.83 -22.10 2.37
C ARG A 450 -9.17 -22.71 2.05
N LYS A 451 -10.13 -22.66 2.98
CA LYS A 451 -11.46 -23.24 2.81
C LYS A 451 -12.21 -22.64 1.60
N LYS A 452 -12.03 -21.35 1.34
CA LYS A 452 -12.81 -20.63 0.33
C LYS A 452 -12.17 -20.62 -1.06
N TYR A 453 -10.84 -20.58 -1.12
CA TYR A 453 -10.11 -20.24 -2.35
C TYR A 453 -9.16 -21.32 -2.83
N MET A 454 -8.79 -22.30 -2.00
CA MET A 454 -7.94 -23.41 -2.42
C MET A 454 -8.73 -24.38 -3.28
N ASN A 455 -8.21 -24.72 -4.46
CA ASN A 455 -8.86 -25.63 -5.40
C ASN A 455 -8.05 -26.90 -5.68
N TYR A 456 -6.82 -27.00 -5.18
CA TYR A 456 -6.03 -28.23 -5.16
C TYR A 456 -5.08 -28.23 -3.96
N ASP A 457 -4.95 -29.38 -3.30
CA ASP A 457 -4.08 -29.60 -2.14
C ASP A 457 -3.48 -31.00 -2.21
N TYR A 458 -2.15 -31.08 -2.41
CA TYR A 458 -1.41 -32.34 -2.47
C TYR A 458 -1.62 -33.24 -1.24
N CYS A 459 -1.86 -32.67 -0.05
CA CYS A 459 -2.12 -33.45 1.17
C CYS A 459 -3.39 -34.30 1.09
N THR A 460 -4.34 -33.88 0.25
CA THR A 460 -5.64 -34.54 0.06
C THR A 460 -5.70 -35.39 -1.21
N ASP A 461 -4.73 -35.26 -2.11
CA ASP A 461 -4.69 -36.00 -3.37
C ASP A 461 -4.25 -37.47 -3.15
N ARG A 462 -5.25 -38.36 -3.08
CA ARG A 462 -5.04 -39.80 -2.91
C ARG A 462 -4.58 -40.52 -4.17
N SER A 463 -4.68 -39.88 -5.34
CA SER A 463 -4.15 -40.44 -6.58
C SER A 463 -2.63 -40.29 -6.65
N LYS A 464 -2.10 -39.20 -6.08
CA LYS A 464 -0.67 -38.92 -5.99
C LYS A 464 -0.04 -39.55 -4.74
N TYR A 465 -0.73 -39.46 -3.60
CA TYR A 465 -0.24 -39.94 -2.31
C TYR A 465 -1.27 -40.86 -1.66
N GLN A 466 -1.03 -42.18 -1.72
CA GLN A 466 -1.90 -43.17 -1.07
C GLN A 466 -2.09 -42.88 0.44
N SER A 467 -1.03 -42.40 1.09
CA SER A 467 -1.05 -41.84 2.45
C SER A 467 -0.50 -40.41 2.41
N PRO A 468 -1.12 -39.42 3.10
CA PRO A 468 -0.61 -38.06 3.16
C PRO A 468 0.86 -38.02 3.63
N PRO A 469 1.69 -37.15 3.02
CA PRO A 469 3.00 -36.80 3.56
C PRO A 469 2.92 -36.34 5.02
N ARG A 470 4.01 -36.51 5.78
CA ARG A 470 4.04 -36.32 7.24
C ARG A 470 3.77 -34.87 7.65
N GLU A 471 4.17 -33.92 6.83
CA GLU A 471 3.95 -32.49 7.00
C GLU A 471 2.47 -32.05 6.93
N CYS A 472 1.59 -32.91 6.43
CA CYS A 472 0.17 -32.63 6.27
C CYS A 472 -0.65 -32.80 7.56
N TYR A 473 -0.05 -33.35 8.62
CA TYR A 473 -0.71 -33.66 9.89
C TYR A 473 -0.58 -32.53 10.93
#